data_AF-A0A3B9PZF7-F1
#
_entry.id   AF-A0A3B9PZF7-F1
#
_cell.length_a   1.000
_cell.length_b   1.000
_cell.length_c   1.000
_cell.angle_alpha   90.00
_cell.angle_beta   90.00
_cell.angle_gamma   90.00
#
_symmetry.space_group_name_H-M   'P 1'
#
loop_
_entity.id
_entity.type
_entity.pdbx_description
1 polymer ?
#
loop_
_entity_poly.entity_id
_entity_poly.type
_entity_poly.pdbx_seq_one_letter_code
_entity_poly.pdbx_strand_id
1 'polypeptide(L)' 'DLILTDDVRCSHGVTISNLDFEQLFYLKSRGIEEKAARELIVSGFIEQVLDRIPSEGIRDLIKNEFISKINKDVL' A
#
# COMPACT_ATOMS: atom_id res chain seq x y z
N ASP A 1 11.18 21.14 7.28
CA ASP A 1 12.31 21.50 6.41
C ASP A 1 13.01 22.76 6.86
N LEU A 2 14.13 22.61 7.56
CA LEU A 2 15.15 23.64 7.55
C LEU A 2 16.51 22.95 7.71
N ILE A 3 17.34 23.00 6.67
CA ILE A 3 18.70 22.50 6.72
C ILE A 3 19.63 23.72 6.67
N LEU A 4 20.49 23.87 7.69
CA LEU A 4 21.40 24.99 7.92
C LEU A 4 22.86 24.60 7.68
N THR A 5 23.14 23.82 6.63
CA THR A 5 24.50 23.37 6.30
C THR A 5 24.68 23.35 4.79
N ASP A 6 25.83 23.84 4.33
CA ASP A 6 26.10 24.16 2.92
C ASP A 6 26.28 22.93 2.01
N ASP A 7 26.48 21.72 2.55
CA ASP A 7 26.80 20.54 1.75
C ASP A 7 25.91 19.33 2.09
N VAL A 8 24.61 19.47 1.81
CA VAL A 8 23.63 18.40 1.93
C VAL A 8 22.77 18.31 0.67
N ARG A 9 22.51 17.08 0.21
CA ARG A 9 21.48 16.82 -0.80
C ARG A 9 20.30 16.17 -0.12
N CYS A 10 19.19 16.90 -0.04
CA CYS A 10 17.93 16.40 0.51
C CYS A 10 16.86 16.45 -0.57
N SER A 11 16.13 15.35 -0.77
CA SER A 11 14.98 15.27 -1.67
C SER A 11 13.79 14.71 -0.91
N HIS A 12 12.66 15.41 -0.95
CA HIS A 12 11.37 14.92 -0.44
C HIS A 12 10.40 14.82 -1.62
N GLY A 13 9.69 13.71 -1.70
CA GLY A 13 8.68 13.47 -2.72
C GLY A 13 7.46 12.82 -2.09
N VAL A 14 6.29 13.31 -2.47
CA VAL A 14 5.00 12.73 -2.06
C VAL A 14 4.23 12.43 -3.33
N THR A 15 3.62 11.25 -3.38
CA THR A 15 2.71 10.86 -4.45
C THR A 15 1.38 10.48 -3.82
N ILE A 16 0.30 11.05 -4.34
CA ILE A 16 -1.07 10.71 -3.98
C ILE A 16 -1.68 10.02 -5.19
N SER A 17 -2.22 8.83 -4.98
CA SER A 17 -2.86 8.03 -6.04
C SER A 17 -4.16 7.44 -5.53
N ASN A 18 -5.17 7.42 -6.39
CA ASN A 18 -6.39 6.67 -6.16
C ASN A 18 -6.21 5.22 -6.63
N LEU A 19 -7.19 4.37 -6.31
CA LEU A 19 -7.23 3.02 -6.87
C LEU A 19 -7.35 3.10 -8.40
N ASP A 20 -6.50 2.37 -9.11
CA ASP A 20 -6.47 2.38 -10.57
C ASP A 20 -7.65 1.58 -11.13
N PHE A 21 -8.54 2.27 -11.86
CA PHE A 21 -9.71 1.68 -12.48
C PHE A 21 -9.36 0.67 -13.58
N GLU A 22 -8.24 0.85 -14.29
CA GLU A 22 -7.80 -0.10 -15.31
C GLU A 22 -7.34 -1.41 -14.67
N GLN A 23 -6.60 -1.32 -13.55
CA GLN A 23 -6.21 -2.50 -12.77
C GLN A 23 -7.44 -3.23 -12.21
N LEU A 24 -8.40 -2.48 -11.66
CA LEU A 24 -9.63 -3.04 -11.13
C LEU A 24 -10.46 -3.74 -12.23
N PHE A 25 -10.62 -3.08 -13.38
CA PHE A 25 -11.30 -3.64 -14.54
C PHE A 25 -10.60 -4.90 -15.05
N TYR A 26 -9.26 -4.89 -15.12
CA TYR A 26 -8.48 -6.04 -15.55
C TYR A 26 -8.69 -7.25 -14.63
N LEU A 27 -8.60 -7.06 -13.30
CA LEU A 27 -8.85 -8.15 -12.34
C LEU A 27 -10.29 -8.67 -12.42
N LYS A 28 -11.28 -7.77 -12.53
CA LYS A 28 -12.69 -8.15 -12.69
C LYS A 28 -12.94 -8.92 -14.00
N SER A 29 -12.27 -8.57 -15.09
CA SER A 29 -12.36 -9.29 -16.37
C SER A 29 -11.85 -10.74 -16.28
N ARG A 30 -10.99 -11.03 -15.29
CA ARG A 30 -10.50 -12.38 -14.97
C ARG A 30 -11.41 -13.14 -13.99
N GLY A 31 -12.57 -12.60 -13.66
CA GLY A 31 -13.54 -13.22 -12.76
C GLY A 31 -13.28 -12.98 -11.27
N ILE A 32 -12.36 -12.07 -10.93
CA ILE A 32 -12.10 -11.69 -9.53
C ILE A 32 -13.20 -10.71 -9.10
N GLU A 33 -13.83 -11.00 -7.95
CA GLU A 33 -14.86 -10.13 -7.39
C GLU A 33 -14.27 -8.76 -6.99
N GLU A 34 -15.08 -7.70 -7.03
CA GLU A 34 -14.59 -6.33 -6.84
C GLU A 34 -13.91 -6.11 -5.48
N LYS A 35 -14.47 -6.68 -4.40
CA LYS A 35 -13.85 -6.62 -3.07
C LYS A 35 -12.46 -7.24 -3.09
N ALA A 36 -12.35 -8.47 -3.60
CA ALA A 36 -11.09 -9.20 -3.67
C ALA A 36 -10.07 -8.49 -4.59
N ALA A 37 -10.52 -7.89 -5.69
CA ALA A 37 -9.66 -7.15 -6.60
C ALA A 37 -9.10 -5.88 -5.93
N ARG A 38 -9.92 -5.14 -5.17
CA ARG A 38 -9.48 -3.98 -4.37
C ARG A 38 -8.47 -4.40 -3.30
N GLU A 39 -8.78 -5.46 -2.54
CA GLU A 39 -7.88 -6.00 -1.53
C GLU A 39 -6.51 -6.39 -2.13
N LEU A 40 -6.50 -7.04 -3.30
CA LEU A 40 -5.28 -7.42 -4.01
C LEU A 40 -4.42 -6.21 -4.41
N ILE A 41 -5.04 -5.17 -5.00
CA ILE A 41 -4.33 -3.95 -5.42
C ILE A 41 -3.69 -3.26 -4.22
N VAL A 42 -4.46 -3.06 -3.14
CA VAL A 42 -3.96 -2.35 -1.96
C VAL A 42 -2.92 -3.18 -1.19
N SER A 43 -3.11 -4.51 -1.12
CA SER A 43 -2.11 -5.40 -0.50
C SER A 43 -0.79 -5.38 -1.27
N GLY A 44 -0.83 -5.42 -2.61
CA GLY A 44 0.37 -5.30 -3.44
C GLY A 44 1.11 -3.97 -3.26
N PHE A 45 0.38 -2.88 -3.00
CA PHE A 45 0.96 -1.58 -2.71
C PHE A 45 1.74 -1.56 -1.38
N ILE A 46 1.18 -2.13 -0.31
CA ILE A 46 1.81 -2.09 1.02
C ILE A 46 2.90 -3.15 1.20
N GLU A 47 2.92 -4.22 0.40
CA GLU A 47 3.87 -5.33 0.53
C GLU A 47 5.33 -4.85 0.54
N GLN A 48 5.69 -3.88 -0.31
CA GLN A 48 7.04 -3.31 -0.36
C GLN A 48 7.48 -2.61 0.94
N VAL A 49 6.51 -2.10 1.71
CA VAL A 49 6.75 -1.49 3.02
C VAL A 49 6.88 -2.57 4.07
N LEU A 50 6.01 -3.59 4.02
CA LEU A 50 6.03 -4.72 4.95
C LEU A 50 7.31 -5.56 4.83
N ASP A 51 7.83 -5.74 3.61
CA ASP A 51 9.07 -6.48 3.35
C ASP A 51 10.30 -5.89 4.03
N ARG A 52 10.26 -4.61 4.41
CA ARG A 52 11.34 -3.94 5.16
C ARG A 52 11.36 -4.33 6.64
N ILE A 53 10.30 -4.97 7.13
CA ILE A 53 10.19 -5.42 8.52
C ILE A 53 10.90 -6.79 8.62
N PRO A 54 12.02 -6.90 9.36
CA PRO A 54 12.79 -8.14 9.43
C PRO A 54 12.09 -9.25 10.24
N SER A 55 11.25 -8.87 11.20
CA SER A 55 10.52 -9.82 12.04
C SER A 55 9.23 -10.24 11.34
N GLU A 56 9.13 -11.53 10.98
CA GLU A 56 7.93 -12.11 10.38
C GLU A 56 6.70 -11.92 11.28
N GLY A 57 6.81 -12.18 12.58
CA GLY A 57 5.67 -12.01 13.49
C GLY A 57 5.13 -10.58 13.55
N ILE A 58 6.01 -9.57 13.49
CA ILE A 58 5.60 -8.16 13.43
C ILE A 58 5.00 -7.84 12.06
N ARG A 59 5.60 -8.35 10.99
CA ARG A 59 5.11 -8.16 9.62
C ARG A 59 3.68 -8.69 9.49
N ASP A 60 3.44 -9.91 9.95
CA ASP A 60 2.13 -10.55 9.90
C ASP A 60 1.09 -9.83 10.76
N LEU A 61 1.48 -9.38 11.96
CA LEU A 61 0.62 -8.60 12.83
C LEU A 61 0.17 -7.30 12.14
N ILE A 62 1.11 -6.56 11.54
CA ILE A 62 0.81 -5.30 10.85
C ILE A 62 -0.03 -5.57 9.59
N LYS A 63 0.28 -6.64 8.83
CA LYS A 63 -0.48 -7.04 7.64
C LYS A 63 -1.94 -7.33 7.99
N ASN A 64 -2.17 -8.10 9.05
CA ASN A 64 -3.52 -8.44 9.51
C ASN A 64 -4.30 -7.21 9.99
N GLU A 65 -3.67 -6.33 10.77
CA GLU A 65 -4.30 -5.07 11.20
C GLU A 65 -4.64 -4.15 10.02
N PHE A 66 -3.76 -4.07 9.03
CA PHE A 66 -3.98 -3.28 7.82
C PHE A 66 -5.18 -3.79 7.01
N ILE A 67 -5.25 -5.11 6.77
CA ILE A 67 -6.38 -5.75 6.07
C ILE A 67 -7.70 -5.53 6.83
N SER A 68 -7.68 -5.67 8.16
CA SER A 68 -8.85 -5.46 9.02
C SER A 68 -9.42 -4.04 8.89
N LYS A 69 -8.56 -3.02 8.77
CA LYS A 69 -8.98 -1.62 8.60
C LYS A 69 -9.54 -1.34 7.21
N ILE A 70 -8.89 -1.82 6.16
CA ILE A 70 -9.41 -1.67 4.78
C ILE A 70 -10.81 -2.23 4.67
N ASN A 71 -11.06 -3.40 5.27
CA ASN A 71 -12.36 -4.05 5.22
C ASN A 71 -13.46 -3.38 6.05
N LYS A 72 -13.12 -2.45 6.95
CA LYS A 72 -14.08 -1.65 7.72
C LYS A 72 -14.37 -0.29 7.11
N ASP A 73 -13.38 0.33 6.47
CA ASP A 73 -13.44 1.74 6.07
C ASP A 73 -13.61 1.95 4.55
N VAL A 74 -13.36 0.93 3.71
CA VAL A 74 -13.26 1.06 2.24
C VAL A 74 -14.30 0.22 1.49
N LEU A 75 -15.10 -0.60 2.19
CA LEU A 75 -16.06 -1.55 1.63
C LEU A 75 -17.45 -1.43 2.26
#